data_AF-A0A961C7E2-F1
#
_entry.id   AF-A0A961C7E2-F1
#
_cell.length_a   1.000
_cell.length_b   1.000
_cell.length_c   1.000
_cell.angle_alpha   90.00
_cell.angle_beta   90.00
_cell.angle_gamma   90.00
#
_symmetry.space_group_name_H-M   'P 1'
#
loop_
_entity.id
_entity.type
_entity.pdbx_description
1 polymer ?
#
loop_
_entity_poly.entity_id
_entity_poly.type
_entity_poly.pdbx_seq_one_letter_code
_entity_poly.pdbx_strand_id
1 'polypeptide(L)'
;EVVEVAPLDGLDPGGFASQSLRRFGNRALGHTCIQVGTDGSKKLPQRLLPVMDIRSDHGLDVTRFATVIAIWLAAVNGTEITGIALPCVDDPAGSIIRNTMTTGAATREQITEVLFEVFGERINRHLDLIVESYERVASHGIQALEQRP
;
A
#
# COMPACT_ATOMS: atom_id res chain seq x y z
N GLU A 1 -9.17 -13.31 -8.88
CA GLU A 1 -8.30 -13.87 -9.95
C GLU A 1 -6.85 -13.77 -9.52
N VAL A 2 -6.09 -14.81 -9.83
CA VAL A 2 -4.72 -15.03 -9.35
C VAL A 2 -3.80 -15.04 -10.57
N VAL A 3 -2.61 -14.45 -10.45
CA VAL A 3 -1.55 -14.62 -11.44
C VAL A 3 -0.81 -15.89 -11.10
N GLU A 4 -0.58 -16.77 -12.07
CA GLU A 4 0.26 -17.94 -11.88
C GLU A 4 1.69 -17.51 -11.56
N VAL A 5 2.26 -18.08 -10.49
CA VAL A 5 3.66 -17.88 -10.12
C VAL A 5 4.49 -19.01 -10.72
N ALA A 6 5.77 -18.73 -11.00
CA ALA A 6 6.69 -19.74 -11.50
C ALA A 6 6.63 -21.00 -10.59
N PRO A 7 6.62 -22.22 -11.18
CA PRO A 7 6.57 -23.43 -10.40
C PRO A 7 7.81 -23.51 -9.50
N LEU A 8 7.57 -23.81 -8.23
CA LEU A 8 8.61 -24.10 -7.26
C LEU A 8 8.41 -25.54 -6.80
N ASP A 9 9.40 -26.39 -7.05
CA ASP A 9 9.30 -27.81 -6.76
C ASP A 9 8.89 -28.06 -5.31
N GLY A 10 7.79 -28.81 -5.13
CA GLY A 10 7.24 -29.15 -3.81
C GLY A 10 6.44 -28.04 -3.12
N LEU A 11 6.18 -26.90 -3.78
CA LEU A 11 5.37 -25.81 -3.21
C LEU A 11 4.03 -25.69 -3.94
N ASP A 12 2.93 -25.86 -3.20
CA ASP A 12 1.59 -25.45 -3.63
C ASP A 12 1.36 -23.97 -3.26
N PRO A 13 1.27 -23.04 -4.23
CA PRO A 13 1.06 -21.62 -3.94
C PRO A 13 -0.25 -21.35 -3.16
N GLY A 14 -1.32 -22.08 -3.47
CA GLY A 14 -2.62 -21.92 -2.81
C GLY A 14 -2.57 -22.38 -1.34
N GLY A 15 -1.96 -23.55 -1.11
CA GLY A 15 -1.68 -24.07 0.23
C GLY A 15 -0.75 -23.17 1.03
N PHE A 16 0.31 -22.64 0.40
CA PHE A 16 1.26 -21.72 1.03
C PHE A 16 0.60 -20.40 1.42
N ALA A 17 -0.22 -19.81 0.55
CA ALA A 17 -0.99 -18.59 0.85
C ALA A 17 -1.94 -18.84 2.04
N SER A 18 -2.67 -19.95 2.02
CA SER A 18 -3.58 -20.33 3.11
C SER A 18 -2.86 -20.54 4.44
N GLN A 19 -1.69 -21.19 4.43
CA GLN A 19 -0.86 -21.37 5.63
C GLN A 19 -0.31 -20.03 6.13
N SER A 20 0.06 -19.12 5.24
CA SER A 20 0.52 -17.77 5.59
C SER A 20 -0.57 -16.97 6.29
N LEU A 21 -1.81 -16.98 5.79
CA LEU A 21 -2.95 -16.35 6.46
C LEU A 21 -3.22 -16.95 7.84
N ARG A 22 -3.15 -18.28 7.99
CA ARG A 22 -3.28 -18.93 9.31
C ARG A 22 -2.20 -18.46 10.30
N ARG A 23 -0.95 -18.29 9.83
CA ARG A 23 0.16 -17.79 10.66
C ARG A 23 -0.06 -16.33 11.05
N PHE A 24 -0.53 -15.48 10.14
CA PHE A 24 -0.85 -14.08 10.44
C PHE A 24 -2.01 -13.94 11.44
N GLY A 25 -2.94 -14.91 11.47
CA GLY A 25 -4.01 -14.96 12.47
C GLY A 25 -3.58 -15.45 13.86
N ASN A 26 -2.34 -15.91 14.05
CA ASN A 26 -1.87 -16.41 15.34
C ASN A 26 -1.60 -15.24 16.30
N ARG A 27 -2.54 -15.00 17.23
CA ARG A 27 -2.46 -13.93 18.24
C ARG A 27 -1.32 -14.08 19.24
N ALA A 28 -0.70 -15.25 19.35
CA ALA A 28 0.47 -15.46 20.21
C ALA A 28 1.74 -14.85 19.62
N LEU A 29 1.79 -14.60 18.30
CA LEU A 29 2.88 -13.89 17.65
C LEU A 29 2.60 -12.39 17.80
N GLY A 30 3.29 -11.73 18.73
CA GLY A 30 3.12 -10.31 19.07
C GLY A 30 3.54 -9.31 17.97
N HIS A 31 3.59 -9.73 16.70
CA HIS A 31 3.90 -8.85 15.57
C HIS A 31 2.74 -7.89 15.32
N THR A 32 3.00 -6.58 15.41
CA THR A 32 1.97 -5.56 15.19
C THR A 32 1.94 -5.10 13.73
N CYS A 33 0.79 -4.58 13.27
CA CYS A 33 0.71 -3.93 11.96
C CYS A 33 1.71 -2.77 11.82
N ILE A 34 2.03 -2.11 12.94
CA ILE A 34 3.06 -1.05 13.00
C ILE A 34 4.44 -1.62 12.60
N GLN A 35 4.86 -2.74 13.21
CA GLN A 35 6.14 -3.38 12.90
C GLN A 35 6.22 -3.88 11.45
N VAL A 36 5.10 -4.35 10.89
CA VAL A 36 5.06 -4.76 9.48
C VAL A 36 5.17 -3.56 8.55
N GLY A 37 4.49 -2.46 8.90
CA GLY A 37 4.40 -1.23 8.13
C GLY A 37 5.70 -0.42 8.05
N THR A 38 6.65 -0.62 8.97
CA THR A 38 7.92 0.13 8.96
C THR A 38 8.68 -0.05 7.66
N ASP A 39 9.54 0.90 7.28
CA ASP A 39 10.37 0.81 6.07
C ASP A 39 9.57 0.53 4.79
N GLY A 40 8.32 1.00 4.72
CA GLY A 40 7.44 0.80 3.58
C GLY A 40 8.01 1.39 2.30
N SER A 41 8.70 2.54 2.36
CA SER A 41 9.43 3.11 1.22
C SER A 41 10.47 2.16 0.62
N LYS A 42 11.02 1.24 1.41
CA LYS A 42 11.96 0.20 0.95
C LYS A 42 11.24 -1.07 0.52
N LYS A 43 10.13 -1.43 1.16
CA LYS A 43 9.38 -2.67 0.91
C LYS A 43 8.48 -2.58 -0.33
N LEU A 44 7.72 -1.49 -0.48
CA LEU A 44 6.71 -1.33 -1.53
C LEU A 44 7.28 -1.44 -2.95
N PRO A 45 8.44 -0.83 -3.28
CA PRO A 45 8.97 -0.88 -4.65
C PRO A 45 9.45 -2.27 -5.08
N GLN A 46 9.85 -3.11 -4.12
CA GLN A 46 10.37 -4.45 -4.41
C GLN A 46 9.34 -5.56 -4.19
N ARG A 47 8.30 -5.33 -3.38
CA ARG A 47 7.29 -6.34 -3.02
C ARG A 47 5.94 -6.12 -3.68
N LEU A 48 5.54 -4.87 -3.93
CA LEU A 48 4.18 -4.52 -4.34
C LEU A 48 4.10 -4.03 -5.78
N LEU A 49 4.93 -3.06 -6.17
CA LEU A 49 4.91 -2.49 -7.53
C LEU A 49 5.12 -3.56 -8.63
N PRO A 50 6.07 -4.49 -8.52
CA PRO A 50 6.24 -5.54 -9.54
C PRO A 50 5.01 -6.44 -9.66
N VAL A 51 4.29 -6.67 -8.56
CA VAL A 51 3.04 -7.46 -8.58
C VAL A 51 1.93 -6.69 -9.26
N MET A 52 1.84 -5.37 -9.05
CA MET A 52 0.89 -4.51 -9.74
C MET A 52 1.15 -4.49 -11.25
N ASP A 53 2.41 -4.43 -11.67
CA ASP A 53 2.81 -4.49 -13.08
C ASP A 53 2.34 -5.79 -13.73
N ILE A 54 2.72 -6.94 -13.14
CA ILE A 54 2.36 -8.26 -13.69
C ILE A 54 0.85 -8.44 -13.73
N ARG A 55 0.12 -8.04 -12.68
CA ARG A 55 -1.35 -8.12 -12.67
C ARG A 55 -1.98 -7.27 -13.76
N SER A 56 -1.47 -6.06 -13.96
CA SER A 56 -1.96 -5.15 -15.00
C SER A 56 -1.67 -5.68 -16.40
N ASP A 57 -0.52 -6.34 -16.61
CA ASP A 57 -0.20 -7.03 -17.88
C ASP A 57 -1.21 -8.15 -18.20
N HIS A 58 -1.85 -8.72 -17.18
CA HIS A 58 -2.92 -9.72 -17.32
C HIS A 58 -4.33 -9.12 -17.29
N GLY A 59 -4.47 -7.78 -17.33
CA GLY A 59 -5.77 -7.10 -17.26
C GLY A 59 -6.50 -7.29 -15.93
N LEU A 60 -5.80 -7.64 -14.86
CA LEU A 60 -6.39 -7.91 -13.56
C LEU A 60 -6.42 -6.65 -12.68
N ASP A 61 -7.46 -6.53 -11.85
CA ASP A 61 -7.61 -5.43 -10.90
C ASP A 61 -6.42 -5.29 -9.93
N VAL A 62 -5.97 -4.05 -9.73
CA VAL A 62 -4.89 -3.67 -8.80
C VAL A 62 -5.31 -2.59 -7.80
N THR A 63 -6.59 -2.20 -7.73
CA THR A 63 -7.08 -1.14 -6.81
C THR A 63 -6.72 -1.43 -5.35
N ARG A 64 -6.79 -2.69 -4.90
CA ARG A 64 -6.39 -3.06 -3.54
C ARG A 64 -4.90 -2.81 -3.25
N PHE A 65 -4.03 -2.98 -4.25
CA PHE A 65 -2.60 -2.73 -4.10
C PHE A 65 -2.31 -1.24 -4.05
N ALA A 66 -2.95 -0.45 -4.92
CA ALA A 66 -2.88 1.01 -4.87
C ALA A 66 -3.36 1.56 -3.52
N THR A 67 -4.42 0.96 -2.95
CA THR A 67 -4.92 1.36 -1.63
C THR A 67 -3.94 1.05 -0.49
N VAL A 68 -3.15 -0.03 -0.58
CA VAL A 68 -2.09 -0.31 0.40
C VAL A 68 -1.05 0.82 0.41
N ILE A 69 -0.65 1.33 -0.77
CA ILE A 69 0.29 2.45 -0.89
C ILE A 69 -0.33 3.71 -0.31
N ALA A 70 -1.60 3.99 -0.61
CA ALA A 70 -2.33 5.13 -0.06
C ALA A 70 -2.41 5.12 1.48
N ILE A 71 -2.75 3.97 2.08
CA ILE A 71 -2.83 3.83 3.54
C ILE A 71 -1.45 3.97 4.20
N TRP A 72 -0.41 3.40 3.58
CA TRP A 72 0.97 3.59 4.05
C TRP A 72 1.36 5.07 4.03
N LEU A 73 1.07 5.78 2.94
CA LEU A 73 1.39 7.20 2.81
C LEU A 73 0.67 8.03 3.88
N ALA A 74 -0.63 7.77 4.10
CA ALA A 74 -1.40 8.41 5.17
C ALA A 74 -0.83 8.12 6.56
N ALA A 75 -0.44 6.88 6.84
CA ALA A 75 0.13 6.47 8.13
C ALA A 75 1.47 7.16 8.43
N VAL A 76 2.35 7.27 7.43
CA VAL A 76 3.67 7.90 7.57
C VAL A 76 3.57 9.42 7.66
N ASN A 77 2.62 10.01 6.91
CA ASN A 77 2.33 11.44 6.98
C ASN A 77 1.66 11.83 8.31
N GLY A 78 0.90 10.91 8.93
CA GLY A 78 0.04 11.22 10.06
C GLY A 78 -1.30 11.81 9.65
N THR A 79 -1.74 11.53 8.42
CA THR A 79 -3.08 11.89 7.93
C THR A 79 -4.13 11.03 8.60
N GLU A 80 -5.19 11.68 9.09
CA GLU A 80 -6.36 10.97 9.60
C GLU A 80 -7.22 10.45 8.44
N ILE A 81 -7.73 9.23 8.59
CA ILE A 81 -8.67 8.64 7.64
C ILE A 81 -10.06 8.78 8.25
N THR A 82 -10.91 9.60 7.65
CA THR A 82 -12.27 9.89 8.16
C THR A 82 -12.30 10.24 9.66
N GLY A 83 -11.36 11.08 10.12
CA GLY A 83 -11.25 11.47 11.53
C GLY A 83 -10.65 10.40 12.47
N ILE A 84 -10.11 9.32 11.91
CA ILE A 84 -9.41 8.27 12.66
C ILE A 84 -7.91 8.43 12.41
N ALA A 85 -7.17 8.74 13.47
CA ALA A 85 -5.72 8.72 13.45
C ALA A 85 -5.20 7.30 13.23
N LEU A 86 -4.39 7.12 12.18
CA LEU A 86 -3.67 5.87 11.96
C LEU A 86 -2.51 5.73 12.95
N PRO A 87 -2.10 4.49 13.29
CA PRO A 87 -0.86 4.27 14.01
C PRO A 87 0.32 4.90 13.27
N CYS A 88 1.16 5.65 13.99
CA CYS A 88 2.38 6.21 13.42
C CYS A 88 3.32 5.06 12.99
N VAL A 89 3.78 5.11 11.74
CA VAL A 89 4.69 4.13 11.15
C VAL A 89 6.02 4.82 10.87
N ASP A 90 7.10 4.24 11.39
CA ASP A 90 8.45 4.74 11.13
C ASP A 90 8.92 4.35 9.71
N ASP A 91 9.44 5.32 8.98
CA ASP A 91 9.84 5.13 7.59
C ASP A 91 11.03 6.04 7.24
N PRO A 92 12.05 5.53 6.53
CA PRO A 92 13.17 6.35 6.03
C PRO A 92 12.73 7.54 5.16
N ALA A 93 11.57 7.45 4.51
CA ALA A 93 10.97 8.53 3.72
C ALA A 93 10.05 9.46 4.57
N GLY A 94 9.97 9.26 5.89
CA GLY A 94 9.02 10.00 6.72
C GLY A 94 9.25 11.52 6.74
N SER A 95 10.50 11.97 6.69
CA SER A 95 10.81 13.40 6.65
C SER A 95 10.36 14.05 5.35
N ILE A 96 10.65 13.43 4.21
CA ILE A 96 10.23 13.95 2.90
C ILE A 96 8.70 13.95 2.77
N ILE A 97 8.04 12.88 3.22
CA ILE A 97 6.58 12.80 3.22
C ILE A 97 5.93 13.93 4.02
N ARG A 98 6.38 14.14 5.27
CA ARG A 98 5.80 15.16 6.16
C ARG A 98 6.15 16.60 5.77
N ASN A 99 7.22 16.80 5.00
CA ASN A 99 7.60 18.13 4.50
C ASN A 99 6.81 18.50 3.23
N THR A 100 6.50 17.51 2.40
CA THR A 100 5.80 17.72 1.11
C THR A 100 4.28 17.74 1.29
N MET A 101 3.73 16.92 2.20
CA MET A 101 2.29 16.77 2.40
C MET A 101 1.78 17.49 3.66
N THR A 102 0.56 18.03 3.57
CA THR A 102 -0.19 18.42 4.77
C THR A 102 -0.89 17.21 5.39
N THR A 103 -1.07 17.19 6.71
CA THR A 103 -1.80 16.10 7.40
C THR A 103 -3.33 16.18 7.22
N GLY A 104 -3.85 17.35 6.85
CA GLY A 104 -5.25 17.56 6.51
C GLY A 104 -5.57 17.16 5.08
N ALA A 105 -6.20 18.08 4.33
CA ALA A 105 -6.54 17.86 2.93
C ALA A 105 -5.30 18.03 2.01
N ALA A 106 -4.43 17.02 1.98
CA ALA A 106 -3.32 16.96 1.04
C ALA A 106 -3.84 17.06 -0.40
N THR A 107 -3.25 17.93 -1.22
CA THR A 107 -3.69 18.11 -2.60
C THR A 107 -3.15 16.99 -3.50
N ARG A 108 -3.78 16.82 -4.67
CA ARG A 108 -3.34 15.88 -5.70
C ARG A 108 -1.89 16.10 -6.10
N GLU A 109 -1.48 17.36 -6.20
CA GLU A 109 -0.12 17.77 -6.54
C GLU A 109 0.87 17.33 -5.45
N GLN A 110 0.56 17.55 -4.17
CA GLN A 110 1.41 17.12 -3.06
C GLN A 110 1.57 15.59 -3.01
N ILE A 111 0.48 14.86 -3.21
CA ILE A 111 0.49 13.38 -3.24
C ILE A 111 1.33 12.91 -4.44
N THR A 112 1.20 13.56 -5.59
CA THR A 112 1.96 13.20 -6.80
C THR A 112 3.46 13.46 -6.61
N GLU A 113 3.81 14.65 -6.12
CA GLU A 113 5.18 15.08 -5.87
C GLU A 113 5.90 14.11 -4.93
N VAL A 114 5.31 13.82 -3.76
CA VAL A 114 5.93 12.91 -2.80
C VAL A 114 6.07 11.49 -3.34
N LEU A 115 5.10 10.99 -4.11
CA LEU A 115 5.19 9.66 -4.71
C LEU A 115 6.35 9.58 -5.70
N PHE A 116 6.59 10.64 -6.48
CA PHE A 116 7.75 10.76 -7.35
C PHE A 116 9.05 10.86 -6.55
N GLU A 117 9.10 11.66 -5.49
CA GLU A 117 10.29 11.79 -4.65
C GLU A 117 10.69 10.45 -3.99
N VAL A 118 9.71 9.65 -3.56
CA VAL A 118 9.96 8.37 -2.89
C VAL A 118 10.26 7.25 -3.88
N PHE A 119 9.53 7.16 -4.99
CA PHE A 119 9.57 6.00 -5.89
C PHE A 119 10.16 6.26 -7.27
N GLY A 120 10.36 7.52 -7.64
CA GLY A 120 10.80 7.93 -8.97
C GLY A 120 9.84 7.48 -10.07
N GLU A 121 10.36 7.27 -11.28
CA GLU A 121 9.58 6.87 -12.45
C GLU A 121 8.85 5.52 -12.31
N ARG A 122 9.20 4.71 -11.31
CA ARG A 122 8.56 3.41 -11.05
C ARG A 122 7.08 3.53 -10.72
N ILE A 123 6.64 4.70 -10.26
CA ILE A 123 5.23 4.93 -9.91
C ILE A 123 4.37 5.27 -11.13
N ASN A 124 4.97 5.71 -12.25
CA ASN A 124 4.27 6.27 -13.42
C ASN A 124 3.08 5.44 -13.87
N ARG A 125 3.24 4.12 -13.95
CA ARG A 125 2.22 3.21 -14.46
C ARG A 125 0.95 3.21 -13.59
N HIS A 126 1.09 3.40 -12.28
CA HIS A 126 -0.01 3.26 -11.31
C HIS A 126 -0.31 4.56 -10.56
N LEU A 127 0.34 5.66 -10.95
CA LEU A 127 0.31 6.93 -10.22
C LEU A 127 -1.13 7.43 -10.03
N ASP A 128 -1.88 7.57 -11.12
CA ASP A 128 -3.25 8.08 -11.07
C ASP A 128 -4.14 7.23 -10.15
N LEU A 129 -4.04 5.90 -10.25
CA LEU A 129 -4.81 4.99 -9.42
C LEU A 129 -4.43 5.08 -7.93
N ILE A 130 -3.15 5.28 -7.61
CA ILE A 130 -2.68 5.43 -6.22
C ILE A 130 -3.17 6.75 -5.63
N VAL A 131 -3.10 7.82 -6.41
CA VAL A 131 -3.59 9.15 -6.03
C VAL A 131 -5.11 9.10 -5.80
N GLU A 132 -5.88 8.51 -6.73
CA GLU A 132 -7.32 8.32 -6.57
C GLU A 132 -7.66 7.44 -5.35
N SER A 133 -6.86 6.39 -5.11
CA SER A 133 -7.04 5.53 -3.94
C SER A 133 -6.80 6.31 -2.64
N TYR A 134 -5.83 7.22 -2.61
CA TYR A 134 -5.57 8.09 -1.48
C TYR A 134 -6.75 9.04 -1.22
N GLU A 135 -7.23 9.74 -2.24
CA GLU A 135 -8.38 10.63 -2.14
C GLU A 135 -9.64 9.89 -1.66
N ARG A 136 -9.88 8.69 -2.19
CA ARG A 136 -11.02 7.83 -1.78
C ARG A 136 -10.91 7.42 -0.33
N VAL A 137 -9.74 6.95 0.10
CA VAL A 137 -9.52 6.54 1.50
C VAL A 137 -9.64 7.71 2.46
N ALA A 138 -9.06 8.87 2.14
CA ALA A 138 -9.16 10.07 2.97
C ALA A 138 -10.64 10.50 3.16
N SER A 139 -11.44 10.39 2.10
CA SER A 139 -12.85 10.85 2.10
C SER A 139 -13.85 9.83 2.65
N HIS A 140 -13.65 8.53 2.41
CA HIS A 140 -14.66 7.48 2.68
C HIS A 140 -14.18 6.41 3.66
N GLY A 141 -12.95 6.52 4.14
CA GLY A 141 -12.41 5.59 5.12
C GLY A 141 -11.88 4.31 4.46
N ILE A 142 -11.50 3.35 5.30
CA ILE A 142 -11.08 2.03 4.81
C ILE A 142 -12.25 1.25 4.20
N GLN A 143 -13.51 1.64 4.41
CA GLN A 143 -14.67 1.08 3.69
C GLN A 143 -14.57 1.30 2.17
N ALA A 144 -13.78 2.28 1.72
CA ALA A 144 -13.43 2.44 0.31
C ALA A 144 -12.80 1.18 -0.31
N LEU A 145 -12.17 0.30 0.50
CA LEU A 145 -11.62 -1.01 0.09
C LEU A 145 -12.68 -2.05 -0.28
N GLU A 146 -13.93 -1.85 0.14
CA GLU A 146 -15.04 -2.79 -0.12
C GLU A 146 -15.81 -2.40 -1.39
N GLN A 147 -15.71 -1.13 -1.80
CA GLN A 147 -16.39 -0.59 -2.97
C GLN A 147 -15.45 -0.64 -4.17
N ARG A 148 -15.70 -1.56 -5.11
CA ARG A 148 -15.03 -1.52 -6.43
C ARG A 148 -15.46 -0.25 -7.17
N PRO A 149 -14.59 0.39 -7.97
CA PRO A 149 -15.05 1.37 -8.96
C PRO A 149 -16.05 0.74 -9.93
#